data_AF-A0AAV9VD26-F1
#
_entry.id   AF-A0AAV9VD26-F1
#
_cell.length_a   1.000
_cell.length_b   1.000
_cell.length_c   1.000
_cell.angle_alpha   90.00
_cell.angle_beta   90.00
_cell.angle_gamma   90.00
#
_symmetry.space_group_name_H-M   'P 1'
#
loop_
_entity.id
_entity.type
_entity.pdbx_description
1 polymer ?
#
loop_
_entity_poly.entity_id
_entity_poly.type
_entity_poly.pdbx_seq_one_letter_code
_entity_poly.pdbx_strand_id
1 'polypeptide(L)'
;MCPRANNPGLKRYFDVDMMSDLLELQDVMSEESLRNPDIFDADGDICLFVMKKGSASGLTVGRANGIFSYVREYFCNNTHHTSKEWAILNYGCDSRNVCEDNAFFESSDSGFIIIDRNGRIGGLLTGAAGKSA
;
A
#
# COMPACT_ATOMS: atom_id res chain seq x y z
N MET A 1 9.87 -26.15 8.35
CA MET A 1 9.57 -24.70 8.52
C MET A 1 10.85 -24.03 9.00
N CYS A 2 11.47 -23.20 8.16
CA CYS A 2 12.62 -22.40 8.58
C CYS A 2 12.10 -21.15 9.31
N PRO A 3 12.70 -20.75 10.44
CA PRO A 3 12.31 -19.52 11.11
C PRO A 3 12.69 -18.34 10.21
N ARG A 4 11.69 -17.55 9.80
CA ARG A 4 11.92 -16.33 9.00
C ARG A 4 12.65 -15.34 9.89
N ALA A 5 13.90 -15.06 9.54
CA ALA A 5 14.77 -14.17 10.29
C ALA A 5 14.13 -12.80 10.46
N ASN A 6 14.34 -12.18 11.63
CA ASN A 6 14.19 -10.73 11.81
C ASN A 6 14.81 -10.05 10.59
N ASN A 7 14.03 -9.25 9.87
CA ASN A 7 14.43 -8.74 8.56
C ASN A 7 14.91 -7.28 8.69
N PRO A 8 16.20 -7.03 8.99
CA PRO A 8 16.75 -5.68 9.18
C PRO A 8 16.67 -4.82 7.92
N GLY A 9 16.37 -5.40 6.74
CA GLY A 9 16.18 -4.67 5.49
C GLY A 9 15.00 -3.70 5.52
N LEU A 10 13.92 -4.02 6.24
CA LEU A 10 12.73 -3.16 6.31
C LEU A 10 13.03 -1.83 7.01
N LYS A 11 13.80 -1.90 8.10
CA LYS A 11 14.22 -0.71 8.87
C LYS A 11 15.09 0.25 8.05
N ARG A 12 15.88 -0.27 7.11
CA ARG A 12 16.73 0.55 6.22
C ARG A 12 15.98 1.08 5.00
N TYR A 13 14.95 0.37 4.54
CA TYR A 13 14.19 0.76 3.35
C TYR A 13 13.25 1.95 3.61
N PHE A 14 12.74 2.05 4.83
CA PHE A 14 11.92 3.15 5.32
C PHE A 14 12.65 3.98 6.38
N ASP A 15 13.97 4.09 6.29
CA ASP A 15 14.77 5.08 7.03
C ASP A 15 14.50 6.48 6.43
N VAL A 16 13.22 6.80 6.23
CA VAL A 16 12.70 8.16 6.19
C VAL A 16 13.13 8.74 7.52
N ASP A 17 13.73 9.93 7.50
CA ASP A 17 14.22 10.62 8.69
C ASP A 17 13.12 10.77 9.74
N MET A 18 12.92 9.73 10.56
CA MET A 18 11.93 9.67 11.63
C MET A 18 12.30 10.62 12.78
N MET A 19 13.35 11.43 12.62
CA MET A 19 13.60 12.58 13.50
C MET A 19 12.61 13.73 13.23
N SER A 20 11.95 13.73 12.07
CA SER A 20 10.70 14.46 11.87
C SER A 20 9.59 13.47 11.51
N ASP A 21 8.54 13.36 12.32
CA ASP A 21 7.34 12.51 12.09
C ASP A 21 6.51 12.91 10.84
N LEU A 22 7.11 13.64 9.90
CA LEU A 22 6.49 14.27 8.76
C LEU A 22 7.25 13.87 7.50
N LEU A 23 6.53 13.24 6.57
CA LEU A 23 6.97 13.06 5.19
C LEU A 23 6.22 14.06 4.33
N GLU A 24 6.97 14.92 3.63
CA GLU A 24 6.40 15.89 2.70
C GLU A 24 5.91 15.18 1.43
N LEU A 25 4.73 15.60 0.93
CA LEU A 25 4.19 15.11 -0.33
C LEU A 25 4.84 15.89 -1.48
N GLN A 26 5.50 15.18 -2.38
CA GLN A 26 6.35 15.80 -3.40
C GLN A 26 5.74 15.77 -4.80
N ASP A 27 5.00 14.70 -5.15
CA ASP A 27 4.51 14.49 -6.52
C ASP A 27 3.38 13.44 -6.57
N VAL A 28 2.93 13.08 -7.78
CA VAL A 28 2.04 11.96 -8.08
C VAL A 28 2.83 10.87 -8.81
N MET A 29 2.58 9.60 -8.47
CA MET A 29 3.19 8.47 -9.15
C MET A 29 2.72 8.39 -10.61
N SER A 30 3.65 8.20 -11.54
CA SER A 30 3.29 7.95 -12.94
C SER A 30 2.63 6.58 -13.11
N GLU A 31 1.76 6.45 -14.10
CA GLU A 31 1.17 5.15 -14.45
C GLU A 31 2.24 4.10 -14.79
N GLU A 32 3.34 4.52 -15.41
CA GLU A 32 4.49 3.66 -15.67
C GLU A 32 5.15 3.14 -14.39
N SER A 33 5.34 4.01 -13.39
CA SER A 33 5.92 3.63 -12.08
C SER A 33 5.02 2.63 -11.34
N LEU A 34 3.70 2.79 -11.45
CA LEU A 34 2.73 1.90 -10.84
C LEU A 34 2.67 0.53 -11.55
N ARG A 35 2.88 0.49 -12.88
CA ARG A 35 2.89 -0.76 -13.68
C ARG A 35 4.21 -1.52 -13.58
N ASN A 36 5.32 -0.78 -13.49
CA ASN A 36 6.66 -1.32 -13.52
C ASN A 36 7.43 -0.88 -12.26
N PRO A 37 7.12 -1.46 -11.09
CA PRO A 37 7.93 -1.22 -9.90
C PRO A 37 9.37 -1.67 -10.15
N ASP A 38 10.33 -0.91 -9.65
CA ASP A 38 11.78 -1.18 -9.74
C ASP A 38 12.37 -1.69 -8.42
N ILE A 39 11.51 -1.99 -7.45
CA ILE A 39 11.87 -2.39 -6.09
C ILE A 39 11.58 -3.88 -5.91
N PHE A 40 12.49 -4.56 -5.21
CA PHE A 40 12.37 -5.96 -4.86
C PHE A 40 12.08 -6.12 -3.37
N ASP A 41 11.20 -7.05 -3.01
CA ASP A 41 11.01 -7.43 -1.62
C ASP A 41 12.09 -8.42 -1.15
N ALA A 42 11.94 -8.88 0.09
CA ALA A 42 12.88 -9.80 0.72
C ALA A 42 12.95 -11.18 0.04
N ASP A 43 11.92 -11.56 -0.70
CA ASP A 43 11.86 -12.82 -1.44
C ASP A 43 12.39 -12.65 -2.88
N GLY A 44 12.77 -11.42 -3.28
CA GLY A 44 13.28 -11.09 -4.61
C GLY A 44 12.18 -10.86 -5.64
N ASP A 45 10.93 -10.67 -5.20
CA ASP A 45 9.84 -10.33 -6.09
C ASP A 45 9.76 -8.82 -6.32
N ILE A 46 9.47 -8.43 -7.57
CA ILE A 46 9.13 -7.04 -7.88
C ILE A 46 7.87 -6.64 -7.08
N CYS A 47 7.97 -5.50 -6.40
CA CYS A 47 6.92 -5.00 -5.52
C CYS A 47 6.92 -3.47 -5.51
N LEU A 48 5.74 -2.89 -5.30
CA LEU A 48 5.62 -1.47 -4.99
C LEU A 48 5.21 -1.32 -3.53
N PHE A 49 6.12 -0.76 -2.72
CA PHE A 49 5.81 -0.43 -1.35
C PHE A 49 5.07 0.89 -1.25
N VAL A 50 3.97 0.87 -0.52
CA VAL A 50 3.16 2.03 -0.24
C VAL A 50 2.86 2.17 1.23
N MET A 51 2.51 3.38 1.64
CA MET A 51 2.24 3.73 3.01
C MET A 51 1.01 4.62 3.10
N LYS A 52 0.36 4.58 4.25
CA LYS A 52 -0.60 5.61 4.67
C LYS A 52 -0.49 5.83 6.17
N LYS A 53 -0.97 6.99 6.64
CA LYS A 53 -1.16 7.26 8.07
C LYS A 53 -2.65 7.44 8.34
N GLY A 54 -3.34 6.33 8.62
CA GLY A 54 -4.76 6.33 8.96
C GLY A 54 -5.02 6.90 10.36
N SER A 55 -6.22 7.41 10.60
CA SER A 55 -6.62 7.91 11.93
C SER A 55 -6.80 6.79 12.94
N ALA A 56 -7.25 5.61 12.49
CA ALA A 56 -7.47 4.44 13.34
C ALA A 56 -6.27 3.48 13.30
N SER A 57 -5.78 3.17 12.11
CA SER A 57 -4.68 2.20 11.90
C SER A 57 -3.27 2.77 12.10
N GLY A 58 -3.11 4.08 12.23
CA GLY A 58 -1.79 4.72 12.28
C GLY A 58 -1.01 4.56 10.97
N LEU A 59 0.32 4.53 11.06
CA LEU A 59 1.18 4.30 9.89
C LEU A 59 1.13 2.83 9.49
N THR A 60 0.58 2.53 8.32
CA THR A 60 0.59 1.19 7.73
C THR A 60 1.43 1.17 6.46
N VAL A 61 2.14 0.06 6.25
CA VAL A 61 2.91 -0.22 5.04
C VAL A 61 2.27 -1.39 4.31
N GLY A 62 2.17 -1.28 2.99
CA GLY A 62 1.57 -2.27 2.12
C GLY A 62 2.47 -2.60 0.93
N ARG A 63 2.32 -3.83 0.44
CA ARG A 63 2.81 -4.27 -0.86
C ARG A 63 1.66 -4.21 -1.83
N ALA A 64 1.85 -3.46 -2.88
CA ALA A 64 0.79 -3.16 -3.80
C ALA A 64 1.14 -3.71 -5.18
N ASN A 65 0.18 -4.36 -5.82
CA ASN A 65 0.41 -5.17 -7.02
C ASN A 65 0.31 -4.33 -8.32
N GLY A 66 1.10 -4.62 -9.35
CA GLY A 66 1.04 -3.85 -10.61
C GLY A 66 -0.25 -4.02 -11.43
N ILE A 67 -1.25 -4.75 -10.91
CA ILE A 67 -2.47 -5.09 -11.63
C ILE A 67 -3.55 -4.07 -11.29
N PHE A 68 -3.79 -3.14 -12.21
CA PHE A 68 -4.96 -2.27 -12.14
C PHE A 68 -6.22 -3.03 -12.54
N SER A 69 -7.23 -3.02 -11.67
CA SER A 69 -8.59 -3.39 -12.04
C SER A 69 -9.26 -2.20 -12.73
N TYR A 70 -9.91 -2.46 -13.86
CA TYR A 70 -10.71 -1.47 -14.56
C TYR A 70 -12.18 -1.80 -14.35
N VAL A 71 -12.90 -0.98 -13.59
CA VAL A 71 -14.37 -1.07 -13.54
C VAL A 71 -14.93 -0.12 -14.58
N ARG A 72 -15.79 -0.63 -15.47
CA ARG A 72 -16.46 0.12 -16.55
C ARG A 72 -17.98 0.03 -16.39
N GLU A 73 -18.58 0.62 -15.36
CA GLU A 73 -20.03 0.51 -15.23
C GLU A 73 -20.64 1.49 -14.23
N TYR A 74 -21.19 2.63 -14.67
CA TYR A 74 -22.00 3.47 -13.79
C TYR A 74 -22.98 4.29 -14.61
N PHE A 75 -24.28 4.18 -14.28
CA PHE A 75 -25.44 4.91 -14.81
C PHE A 75 -26.30 4.14 -15.83
N CYS A 76 -27.58 4.06 -15.50
CA CYS A 76 -28.66 3.46 -16.31
C CYS A 76 -28.85 4.16 -17.68
N ASN A 77 -28.14 5.26 -17.92
CA ASN A 77 -28.22 6.10 -19.10
C ASN A 77 -27.13 5.77 -20.14
N ASN A 78 -26.47 4.62 -20.05
CA ASN A 78 -25.36 4.21 -20.93
C ASN A 78 -24.12 5.14 -20.89
N THR A 79 -23.96 5.94 -19.84
CA THR A 79 -22.70 6.66 -19.63
C THR A 79 -21.68 5.68 -19.06
N HIS A 80 -20.46 5.65 -19.59
CA HIS A 80 -19.41 4.80 -19.06
C HIS A 80 -18.41 5.64 -18.28
N HIS A 81 -18.20 5.29 -17.00
CA HIS A 81 -17.09 5.78 -16.21
C HIS A 81 -16.08 4.67 -16.01
N THR A 82 -14.80 5.00 -16.14
CA THR A 82 -13.70 4.07 -15.93
C THR A 82 -12.99 4.44 -14.64
N SER A 83 -12.99 3.55 -13.65
CA SER A 83 -12.07 3.64 -12.51
C SER A 83 -10.85 2.76 -12.74
N LYS A 84 -9.70 3.16 -12.21
CA LYS A 84 -8.50 2.33 -12.09
C LYS A 84 -8.30 2.08 -10.59
N GLU A 85 -8.39 0.82 -10.20
CA GLU A 85 -8.26 0.41 -8.80
C GLU A 85 -7.03 -0.47 -8.62
N TRP A 86 -6.45 -0.41 -7.42
CA TRP A 86 -5.17 -1.03 -7.11
C TRP A 86 -5.26 -1.75 -5.77
N ALA A 87 -4.94 -3.05 -5.77
CA ALA A 87 -4.97 -3.85 -4.55
C ALA A 87 -3.68 -3.68 -3.74
N ILE A 88 -3.85 -3.40 -2.45
CA ILE A 88 -2.76 -3.25 -1.49
C ILE A 88 -2.90 -4.34 -0.44
N LEU A 89 -1.87 -5.17 -0.31
CA LEU A 89 -1.75 -6.16 0.75
C LEU A 89 -0.91 -5.57 1.88
N ASN A 90 -1.24 -5.87 3.13
CA ASN A 90 -0.39 -5.44 4.24
C ASN A 90 1.01 -6.05 4.10
N TYR A 91 2.05 -5.24 4.29
CA TYR A 91 3.43 -5.68 4.33
C TYR A 91 4.01 -5.48 5.74
N GLY A 92 3.88 -6.52 6.57
CA GLY A 92 4.45 -6.53 7.92
C GLY A 92 3.89 -7.63 8.81
N CYS A 93 4.78 -8.53 9.25
CA CYS A 93 4.62 -9.40 10.42
C CYS A 93 6.00 -9.51 11.08
N ASP A 94 6.21 -8.98 12.29
CA ASP A 94 7.38 -9.34 13.11
C ASP A 94 7.13 -10.72 13.73
N SER A 95 8.20 -11.50 13.83
CA SER A 95 8.38 -12.77 14.54
C SER A 95 7.94 -12.81 16.02
N ARG A 96 7.25 -11.77 16.54
CA ARG A 96 6.85 -11.62 17.94
C ARG A 96 5.34 -11.46 18.18
N ASN A 97 4.51 -12.09 17.35
CA ASN A 97 3.06 -12.24 17.55
C ASN A 97 2.27 -10.94 17.29
N VAL A 98 1.65 -10.86 16.11
CA VAL A 98 0.20 -10.76 15.87
C VAL A 98 0.10 -10.61 14.34
N CYS A 99 -0.20 -11.72 13.66
CA CYS A 99 -0.21 -11.78 12.19
C CYS A 99 -1.63 -11.91 11.60
N GLU A 100 -2.64 -12.05 12.45
CA GLU A 100 -4.00 -12.40 12.00
C GLU A 100 -4.92 -11.17 11.84
N ASP A 101 -4.57 -10.02 12.45
CA ASP A 101 -5.46 -8.84 12.52
C ASP A 101 -4.90 -7.54 11.91
N ASN A 102 -3.67 -7.52 11.38
CA ASN A 102 -3.09 -6.29 10.83
C ASN A 102 -3.57 -6.06 9.41
N ALA A 103 -4.81 -5.59 9.26
CA ALA A 103 -5.32 -5.10 8.00
C ALA A 103 -4.53 -3.86 7.56
N PHE A 104 -4.30 -3.70 6.24
CA PHE A 104 -3.78 -2.44 5.71
C PHE A 104 -4.80 -1.30 5.89
N PHE A 105 -6.09 -1.63 6.06
CA PHE A 105 -7.23 -0.72 6.15
C PHE A 105 -8.09 -1.06 7.37
N GLU A 106 -8.59 -0.03 8.05
CA GLU A 106 -9.71 -0.11 8.99
C GLU A 106 -10.88 0.78 8.55
N SER A 107 -12.07 0.59 9.11
CA SER A 107 -13.33 1.24 8.71
C SER A 107 -13.32 2.78 8.72
N SER A 108 -12.33 3.40 9.38
CA SER A 108 -12.13 4.85 9.41
C SER A 108 -11.04 5.34 8.44
N ASP A 109 -10.44 4.48 7.63
CA ASP A 109 -9.33 4.83 6.73
C ASP A 109 -9.78 5.21 5.31
N SER A 110 -11.08 5.22 5.01
CA SER A 110 -11.58 5.69 3.72
C SER A 110 -11.21 7.16 3.50
N GLY A 111 -10.68 7.47 2.31
CA GLY A 111 -10.26 8.82 1.95
C GLY A 111 -8.83 9.18 2.36
N PHE A 112 -8.07 8.26 2.97
CA PHE A 112 -6.64 8.48 3.18
C PHE A 112 -5.85 8.31 1.88
N ILE A 113 -4.82 9.15 1.75
CA ILE A 113 -3.92 9.14 0.60
C ILE A 113 -2.90 8.02 0.77
N ILE A 114 -2.65 7.29 -0.30
CA ILE A 114 -1.62 6.28 -0.39
C ILE A 114 -0.39 6.89 -1.07
N ILE A 115 0.78 6.73 -0.45
CA ILE A 115 2.05 7.30 -0.93
C ILE A 115 3.15 6.25 -1.02
N ASP A 116 4.15 6.49 -1.85
CA ASP A 116 5.41 5.76 -1.79
C ASP A 116 6.37 6.34 -0.74
N ARG A 117 7.53 5.72 -0.56
CA ARG A 117 8.58 6.17 0.37
C ARG A 117 9.15 7.56 0.07
N ASN A 118 8.96 8.07 -1.15
CA ASN A 118 9.45 9.38 -1.60
C ASN A 118 8.38 10.47 -1.44
N GLY A 119 7.23 10.15 -0.84
CA GLY A 119 6.12 11.10 -0.70
C GLY A 119 5.32 11.33 -1.98
N ARG A 120 5.40 10.41 -2.97
CA ARG A 120 4.62 10.50 -4.20
C ARG A 120 3.27 9.82 -4.01
N ILE A 121 2.20 10.50 -4.42
CA ILE A 121 0.81 10.05 -4.28
C ILE A 121 0.50 8.97 -5.32
N GLY A 122 0.10 7.79 -4.88
CA GLY A 122 -0.31 6.68 -5.74
C GLY A 122 -1.82 6.54 -5.91
N GLY A 123 -2.60 7.01 -4.93
CA GLY A 123 -4.06 6.93 -5.01
C GLY A 123 -4.78 7.30 -3.72
N LEU A 124 -6.10 7.13 -3.75
CA LEU A 124 -7.00 7.35 -2.64
C LEU A 124 -7.59 6.01 -2.20
N LEU A 125 -7.61 5.75 -0.89
CA LEU A 125 -8.20 4.54 -0.35
C LEU A 125 -9.73 4.63 -0.38
N THR A 126 -10.37 3.79 -1.20
CA THR A 126 -11.83 3.79 -1.40
C THR A 126 -12.56 2.71 -0.61
N GLY A 127 -11.87 1.63 -0.24
CA GLY A 127 -12.41 0.55 0.57
C GLY A 127 -11.47 -0.65 0.62
N ALA A 128 -11.87 -1.65 1.39
CA ALA A 128 -11.20 -2.94 1.43
C ALA A 128 -12.10 -4.04 0.85
N ALA A 129 -11.47 -4.99 0.18
CA ALA A 129 -12.11 -6.21 -0.29
C ALA A 129 -11.16 -7.39 -0.06
N GLY A 130 -11.72 -8.53 0.33
CA GLY A 130 -10.98 -9.73 0.73
C GLY A 130 -11.34 -10.13 2.17
N LYS A 131 -11.82 -11.36 2.34
CA LYS A 131 -11.96 -11.98 3.66
C LYS A 131 -10.61 -12.59 4.04
N SER A 132 -10.24 -12.51 5.32
CA SER A 132 -9.31 -13.46 5.92
C SER A 132 -9.86 -14.87 5.62
N ALA A 133 -9.09 -15.68 4.88
CA ALA A 133 -9.42 -17.08 4.66
C ALA A 133 -9.17 -17.88 5.93
#